data_AF-W9SD68-F1
#
_entry.id   AF-W9SD68-F1
#
_cell.length_a   1.000
_cell.length_b   1.000
_cell.length_c   1.000
_cell.angle_alpha   90.00
_cell.angle_beta   90.00
_cell.angle_gamma   90.00
#
_symmetry.space_group_name_H-M   'P 1'
#
loop_
_entity.id
_entity.type
_entity.pdbx_description
1 polymer ?
#
loop_
_entity_poly.entity_id
_entity_poly.type
_entity_poly.pdbx_seq_one_letter_code
_entity_poly.pdbx_strand_id
1 'polypeptide(L)'
;MANNHGEASGKYSGPHHVALNERILSSMSRRSVAAHPWHDLEIGHICLLALFILLPVYVVEIGKGSKVKYELDKASGLIKVDRVLYSSVVYPHNYGFIPRTLCEDSDPMDVLILMQEPVLPGTFLRARAIGLMPMLDQGEKDDKIIAVCADDPEFRHYTSINELPPHRLQEIRRFFEDCIHPHASFNKKNENKKVEVEEFLPAEAAIDAIKYSMDLYASYIIESLRQ
;
A
#
# COMPACT_ATOMS: atom_id res chain seq x y z
N MET A 1 -29.44 -43.69 -33.65
CA MET A 1 -29.94 -43.06 -32.39
C MET A 1 -29.06 -43.61 -31.28
N ALA A 2 -28.29 -42.89 -30.47
CA ALA A 2 -27.98 -41.47 -30.33
C ALA A 2 -26.62 -41.34 -29.60
N ASN A 3 -25.89 -40.25 -29.85
CA ASN A 3 -24.79 -39.75 -29.02
C ASN A 3 -25.30 -39.41 -27.60
N ASN A 4 -24.46 -39.49 -26.56
CA ASN A 4 -23.86 -38.28 -25.96
C ASN A 4 -22.95 -38.55 -24.74
N HIS A 5 -22.02 -37.61 -24.60
CA HIS A 5 -20.96 -37.45 -23.62
C HIS A 5 -21.44 -37.34 -22.16
N GLY A 6 -20.64 -37.89 -21.23
CA GLY A 6 -20.69 -37.57 -19.80
C GLY A 6 -19.48 -36.70 -19.43
N GLU A 7 -19.70 -35.40 -19.26
CA GLU A 7 -18.71 -34.39 -18.89
C GLU A 7 -18.19 -34.57 -17.46
N ALA A 8 -16.89 -34.35 -17.30
CA ALA A 8 -16.24 -34.17 -16.02
C ALA A 8 -16.57 -32.77 -15.45
N SER A 9 -17.18 -32.74 -14.26
CA SER A 9 -17.51 -31.51 -13.55
C SER A 9 -16.28 -30.90 -12.88
N GLY A 10 -15.66 -29.94 -13.58
CA GLY A 10 -14.68 -29.02 -13.00
C GLY A 10 -15.37 -28.08 -12.00
N LYS A 11 -14.85 -28.05 -10.77
CA LYS A 11 -15.23 -27.07 -9.74
C LYS A 11 -14.64 -25.71 -10.13
N TYR A 12 -15.46 -24.83 -10.70
CA TYR A 12 -15.15 -23.40 -10.79
C TYR A 12 -15.52 -22.73 -9.46
N SER A 13 -14.53 -22.21 -8.75
CA SER A 13 -14.72 -21.24 -7.67
C SER A 13 -15.24 -19.95 -8.27
N GLY A 14 -16.48 -19.57 -7.92
CA GLY A 14 -17.14 -18.38 -8.45
C GLY A 14 -16.47 -17.06 -8.03
N PRO A 15 -16.83 -15.95 -8.69
CA PRO A 15 -16.27 -14.63 -8.38
C PRO A 15 -16.60 -14.22 -6.94
N HIS A 16 -15.58 -13.76 -6.23
CA HIS A 16 -15.74 -13.16 -4.90
C HIS A 16 -16.66 -11.94 -5.01
N HIS A 17 -17.82 -12.03 -4.37
CA HIS A 17 -18.84 -10.98 -4.37
C HIS A 17 -18.35 -9.80 -3.52
N VAL A 18 -17.81 -8.75 -4.15
CA VAL A 18 -17.52 -7.49 -3.46
C VAL A 18 -18.82 -6.68 -3.45
N ALA A 19 -19.56 -6.76 -2.35
CA ALA A 19 -20.76 -5.95 -2.17
C ALA A 19 -20.38 -4.46 -2.20
N LEU A 20 -21.14 -3.67 -2.95
CA LEU A 20 -21.08 -2.21 -2.92
C LEU A 20 -21.04 -1.71 -1.46
N ASN A 21 -19.96 -1.01 -1.09
CA ASN A 21 -19.90 -0.40 0.23
C ASN A 21 -21.00 0.68 0.27
N GLU A 22 -22.02 0.52 1.11
CA GLU A 22 -23.15 1.46 1.31
C GLU A 22 -22.68 2.92 1.49
N ARG A 23 -21.41 3.10 1.82
CA ARG A 23 -20.77 4.37 2.06
C ARG A 23 -20.41 5.18 0.80
N ILE A 24 -20.10 4.53 -0.33
CA ILE A 24 -19.89 5.24 -1.61
C ILE A 24 -21.18 5.98 -1.99
N LEU A 25 -22.34 5.35 -1.74
CA LEU A 25 -23.65 5.97 -1.91
C LEU A 25 -23.92 7.04 -0.83
N SER A 26 -23.42 6.84 0.39
CA SER A 26 -23.62 7.78 1.50
C SER A 26 -22.86 9.10 1.34
N SER A 27 -21.63 9.09 0.80
CA SER A 27 -20.79 10.28 0.58
C SER A 27 -21.42 11.20 -0.48
N MET A 28 -22.13 10.62 -1.45
CA MET A 28 -22.96 11.35 -2.42
C MET A 28 -24.27 11.90 -1.81
N SER A 29 -24.75 11.33 -0.68
CA SER A 29 -26.06 11.65 -0.07
C SER A 29 -26.05 12.71 1.03
N ARG A 30 -24.89 13.28 1.41
CA ARG A 30 -24.72 14.24 2.53
C ARG A 30 -25.24 13.76 3.90
N ARG A 31 -25.30 12.44 4.16
CA ARG A 31 -25.42 11.93 5.54
C ARG A 31 -24.05 12.04 6.21
N SER A 32 -23.98 12.53 7.45
CA SER A 32 -22.69 12.63 8.17
C SER A 32 -22.20 11.24 8.57
N VAL A 33 -21.50 10.60 7.66
CA VAL A 33 -20.74 9.37 7.90
C VAL A 33 -19.29 9.81 8.16
N ALA A 34 -18.60 9.15 9.09
CA ALA A 34 -17.17 9.38 9.30
C ALA A 34 -16.42 9.15 7.99
N ALA A 35 -15.52 10.07 7.64
CA ALA A 35 -14.77 9.99 6.39
C ALA A 35 -13.94 8.70 6.33
N HIS A 36 -14.03 7.99 5.21
CA HIS A 36 -13.25 6.80 4.92
C HIS A 36 -11.88 7.20 4.37
N PRO A 37 -10.77 6.92 5.07
CA PRO A 37 -9.44 7.44 4.72
C PRO A 37 -8.94 6.98 3.35
N TRP A 38 -9.41 5.82 2.87
CA TRP A 38 -9.06 5.32 1.53
C TRP A 38 -9.91 5.92 0.39
N HIS A 39 -11.20 6.19 0.62
CA HIS A 39 -12.13 6.57 -0.46
C HIS A 39 -12.39 8.08 -0.50
N ASP A 40 -12.56 8.69 0.67
CA ASP A 40 -13.01 10.08 0.78
C ASP A 40 -11.85 11.08 0.74
N LEU A 41 -10.63 10.64 1.08
CA LEU A 41 -9.44 11.50 1.03
C LEU A 41 -8.95 11.67 -0.41
N GLU A 42 -8.74 12.91 -0.81
CA GLU A 42 -8.16 13.23 -2.11
C GLU A 42 -6.64 13.04 -2.07
N ILE A 43 -6.08 12.49 -3.16
CA ILE A 43 -4.62 12.31 -3.31
C ILE A 43 -3.89 13.67 -3.35
N GLY A 44 -4.58 14.82 -3.38
CA GLY A 44 -3.96 16.13 -3.52
C GLY A 44 -3.69 16.49 -4.99
N HIS A 45 -3.27 17.72 -5.25
CA HIS A 45 -3.11 18.21 -6.63
C HIS A 45 -1.96 17.50 -7.35
N ILE A 46 -2.31 16.65 -8.33
CA ILE A 46 -1.41 16.22 -9.40
C ILE A 46 -1.25 17.42 -10.34
N CYS A 47 -0.31 18.32 -10.04
CA CYS A 47 -0.06 19.46 -10.91
C CYS A 47 0.70 19.01 -12.16
N LEU A 48 -0.03 18.69 -13.22
CA LEU A 48 0.50 18.31 -14.54
C LEU A 48 1.23 19.46 -15.27
N LEU A 49 1.14 20.70 -14.78
CA LEU A 49 1.59 21.90 -15.49
C LEU A 49 2.92 22.49 -15.00
N ALA A 50 3.48 22.01 -13.89
CA ALA A 50 4.77 22.49 -13.41
C ALA A 50 5.54 21.35 -12.74
N LEU A 51 6.64 20.93 -13.39
CA LEU A 51 7.76 20.14 -12.83
C LEU A 51 7.38 19.03 -11.86
N PHE A 52 7.35 17.76 -12.31
CA PHE A 52 7.74 16.54 -11.57
C PHE A 52 7.62 16.49 -10.03
N ILE A 53 6.61 17.13 -9.44
CA ILE A 53 6.43 17.24 -8.00
C ILE A 53 5.02 16.76 -7.72
N LEU A 54 4.86 15.44 -7.79
CA LEU A 54 3.71 14.77 -7.20
C LEU A 54 3.87 14.93 -5.68
N LEU A 55 2.99 15.70 -5.05
CA LEU A 55 2.86 15.76 -3.59
C LEU A 55 1.59 15.05 -3.16
N PRO A 56 1.51 13.72 -3.31
CA PRO A 56 0.34 13.01 -2.89
C PRO A 56 0.17 13.09 -1.38
N VAL A 57 -1.09 13.03 -0.98
CA VAL A 57 -1.48 12.80 0.41
C VAL A 57 -1.35 11.31 0.68
N TYR A 58 -0.80 10.98 1.84
CA TYR A 58 -0.66 9.61 2.33
C TYR A 58 -1.31 9.49 3.69
N VAL A 59 -1.87 8.32 4.00
CA VAL A 59 -2.41 8.00 5.32
C VAL A 59 -1.39 7.11 6.04
N VAL A 60 -0.97 7.53 7.22
CA VAL A 60 -0.06 6.77 8.07
C VAL A 60 -0.85 5.72 8.86
N GLU A 61 -0.45 4.47 8.74
CA GLU A 61 -0.96 3.37 9.56
C GLU A 61 -0.02 3.10 10.72
N ILE A 62 1.29 3.13 10.48
CA ILE A 62 2.28 2.70 11.46
C ILE A 62 3.33 3.80 11.64
N GLY A 63 3.43 4.30 12.86
CA GLY A 63 4.46 5.27 13.23
C GLY A 63 5.86 4.65 13.25
N LYS A 64 6.86 5.45 12.89
CA LYS A 64 8.28 5.11 13.04
C LYS A 64 8.59 4.59 14.45
N GLY A 65 9.35 3.50 14.55
CA GLY A 65 9.72 2.85 15.80
C GLY A 65 8.63 1.97 16.42
N SER A 66 7.43 1.90 15.84
CA SER A 66 6.37 1.03 16.32
C SER A 66 6.66 -0.44 16.02
N LYS A 67 6.26 -1.32 16.96
CA LYS A 67 6.12 -2.77 16.74
C LYS A 67 4.69 -3.19 16.43
N VAL A 68 3.72 -2.32 16.66
CA VAL A 68 2.32 -2.63 16.39
C VAL A 68 2.08 -2.41 14.90
N LYS A 69 1.75 -3.50 14.20
CA LYS A 69 1.27 -3.46 12.83
C LYS A 69 -0.20 -3.10 12.87
N TYR A 70 -0.48 -1.86 12.53
CA TYR A 70 -1.82 -1.39 12.24
C TYR A 70 -2.13 -1.61 10.76
N GLU A 71 -3.40 -1.72 10.45
CA GLU A 71 -3.88 -1.83 9.08
C GLU A 71 -5.25 -1.16 8.96
N LEU A 72 -5.58 -0.66 7.77
CA LEU A 72 -6.90 -0.19 7.43
C LEU A 72 -7.88 -1.36 7.34
N ASP A 73 -8.95 -1.31 8.13
CA ASP A 73 -10.12 -2.14 7.88
C ASP A 73 -10.96 -1.52 6.74
N LYS A 74 -10.82 -2.05 5.52
CA LYS A 74 -11.48 -1.54 4.30
C LYS A 74 -13.01 -1.46 4.39
N ALA A 75 -13.64 -2.29 5.22
CA ALA A 75 -15.09 -2.26 5.41
C ALA A 75 -15.53 -1.08 6.30
N SER A 76 -14.89 -0.92 7.47
CA SER A 76 -15.26 0.11 8.45
C SER A 76 -14.53 1.45 8.26
N GLY A 77 -13.46 1.50 7.47
CA GLY A 77 -12.60 2.68 7.32
C GLY A 77 -11.79 3.04 8.57
N LEU A 78 -11.76 2.16 9.56
CA LEU A 78 -11.03 2.37 10.82
C LEU A 78 -9.66 1.70 10.75
N ILE A 79 -8.70 2.26 11.49
CA ILE A 79 -7.42 1.61 11.71
C ILE A 79 -7.59 0.53 12.79
N LYS A 80 -7.28 -0.72 12.44
CA LYS A 80 -7.28 -1.86 13.36
C LYS A 80 -5.85 -2.33 13.64
N VAL A 81 -5.67 -2.97 14.80
CA VAL A 81 -4.43 -3.69 15.10
C VAL A 81 -4.50 -5.04 14.40
N ASP A 82 -3.61 -5.28 13.44
CA ASP A 82 -3.42 -6.59 12.81
C ASP A 82 -2.67 -7.52 13.78
N ARG A 83 -1.48 -7.09 14.19
CA ARG A 83 -0.59 -7.87 15.08
C ARG A 83 0.50 -7.00 15.71
N VAL A 84 1.19 -7.58 16.68
CA VAL A 84 2.46 -7.04 17.20
C VAL A 84 3.61 -7.83 16.57
N LEU A 85 4.59 -7.14 15.99
CA LEU A 85 5.76 -7.77 15.38
C LEU A 85 6.52 -8.58 16.42
N TYR A 86 6.80 -9.83 16.06
CA TYR A 86 7.68 -10.72 16.81
C TYR A 86 9.14 -10.32 16.52
N SER A 87 10.04 -10.42 17.52
CA SER A 87 11.44 -9.92 17.48
C SER A 87 11.64 -8.45 17.93
N SER A 88 12.91 -8.02 17.93
CA SER A 88 13.35 -6.66 18.24
C SER A 88 13.13 -5.68 17.08
N VAL A 89 12.55 -6.14 15.97
CA VAL A 89 12.36 -5.31 14.77
C VAL A 89 11.22 -4.31 14.99
N VAL A 90 11.42 -3.09 14.47
CA VAL A 90 10.50 -1.96 14.51
C VAL A 90 10.46 -1.32 13.12
N TYR A 91 9.35 -0.68 12.77
CA TYR A 91 9.27 0.06 11.51
C TYR A 91 10.31 1.20 11.49
N PRO A 92 11.27 1.23 10.55
CA PRO A 92 12.36 2.21 10.55
C PRO A 92 11.89 3.63 10.20
N HIS A 93 10.75 3.72 9.50
CA HIS A 93 10.12 4.94 9.02
C HIS A 93 8.60 4.82 9.15
N ASN A 94 7.87 5.92 8.94
CA ASN A 94 6.41 5.87 8.97
C ASN A 94 5.92 5.07 7.77
N TYR A 95 4.86 4.29 7.95
CA TYR A 95 4.30 3.40 6.95
C TYR A 95 2.81 3.61 6.83
N GLY A 96 2.29 3.42 5.63
CA GLY A 96 0.85 3.38 5.39
C GLY A 96 0.60 3.30 3.90
N PHE A 97 -0.43 4.03 3.43
CA PHE A 97 -0.91 3.84 2.07
C PHE A 97 -1.32 5.14 1.37
N ILE A 98 -1.50 5.04 0.06
CA ILE A 98 -2.00 6.11 -0.80
C ILE A 98 -3.53 5.98 -0.94
N PRO A 99 -4.33 6.99 -0.54
CA PRO A 99 -5.77 7.00 -0.79
C PRO A 99 -6.10 6.81 -2.27
N ARG A 100 -7.28 6.28 -2.60
CA ARG A 100 -7.77 6.11 -3.99
C ARG A 100 -6.79 5.41 -4.94
N THR A 101 -6.05 4.46 -4.42
CA THR A 101 -5.20 3.55 -5.18
C THR A 101 -5.60 2.10 -4.88
N LEU A 102 -5.29 1.18 -5.78
CA LEU A 102 -5.57 -0.25 -5.65
C LEU A 102 -4.46 -1.05 -6.34
N CYS A 103 -3.97 -2.09 -5.68
CA CYS A 103 -2.97 -3.03 -6.18
C CYS A 103 -3.62 -4.37 -6.54
N GLU A 104 -2.84 -5.27 -7.15
CA GLU A 104 -3.33 -6.58 -7.62
C GLU A 104 -3.75 -7.50 -6.45
N ASP A 105 -3.20 -7.27 -5.26
CA ASP A 105 -3.56 -7.91 -3.99
C ASP A 105 -4.87 -7.36 -3.36
N SER A 106 -5.54 -6.44 -4.07
CA SER A 106 -6.76 -5.75 -3.61
C SER A 106 -6.58 -4.82 -2.42
N ASP A 107 -5.35 -4.45 -2.06
CA ASP A 107 -5.04 -3.44 -1.06
C ASP A 107 -4.62 -2.11 -1.71
N PRO A 108 -4.70 -0.99 -0.97
CA PRO A 108 -4.20 0.29 -1.48
C PRO A 108 -2.66 0.26 -1.63
N MET A 109 -2.11 1.08 -2.51
CA MET A 109 -0.66 1.15 -2.73
C MET A 109 0.08 1.55 -1.46
N ASP A 110 1.03 0.72 -1.05
CA ASP A 110 1.86 0.91 0.13
C ASP A 110 2.90 2.01 -0.04
N VAL A 111 3.19 2.71 1.07
CA VAL A 111 4.23 3.73 1.13
C VAL A 111 5.06 3.64 2.42
N LEU A 112 6.36 3.82 2.27
CA LEU A 112 7.29 4.12 3.36
C LEU A 112 7.71 5.59 3.29
N ILE A 113 7.43 6.33 4.37
CA ILE A 113 7.59 7.79 4.47
C ILE A 113 8.75 8.12 5.40
N LEU A 114 9.83 8.63 4.83
CA LEU A 114 11.00 9.12 5.53
C LEU A 114 10.73 10.51 6.12
N MET A 115 10.88 10.62 7.43
CA MET A 115 10.83 11.85 8.21
C MET A 115 11.50 11.66 9.57
N GLN A 116 11.75 12.76 10.28
CA GLN A 116 12.39 12.77 11.59
C GLN A 116 11.52 12.09 12.65
N GLU A 117 10.25 12.51 12.76
CA GLU A 117 9.34 12.15 13.85
C GLU A 117 8.37 11.00 13.50
N PRO A 118 7.93 10.21 14.49
CA PRO A 118 6.83 9.27 14.29
C PRO A 118 5.49 10.02 14.15
N VAL A 119 4.63 9.50 13.27
CA VAL A 119 3.27 10.01 13.06
C VAL A 119 2.25 9.04 13.64
N LEU A 120 1.17 9.59 14.18
CA LEU A 120 0.09 8.78 14.76
C LEU A 120 -0.71 8.04 13.68
N PRO A 121 -1.11 6.77 13.91
CA PRO A 121 -1.98 6.02 13.01
C PRO A 121 -3.28 6.78 12.69
N GLY A 122 -3.72 6.71 11.43
CA GLY A 122 -4.92 7.39 10.93
C GLY A 122 -4.71 8.87 10.58
N THR A 123 -3.49 9.40 10.76
CA THR A 123 -3.14 10.77 10.32
C THR A 123 -2.74 10.76 8.86
N PHE A 124 -3.02 11.83 8.13
CA PHE A 124 -2.52 12.01 6.77
C PHE A 124 -1.46 13.12 6.69
N LEU A 125 -0.57 13.02 5.71
CA LEU A 125 0.49 14.00 5.46
C LEU A 125 0.77 14.12 3.96
N ARG A 126 1.50 15.17 3.57
CA ARG A 126 2.00 15.33 2.21
C ARG A 126 3.43 14.81 2.12
N ALA A 127 3.68 13.93 1.16
CA ALA A 127 5.04 13.48 0.89
C ALA A 127 5.31 13.46 -0.61
N ARG A 128 6.58 13.36 -0.97
CA ARG A 128 7.05 13.24 -2.35
C ARG A 128 7.57 11.84 -2.57
N ALA A 129 7.07 11.15 -3.58
CA ALA A 129 7.66 9.89 -4.02
C ALA A 129 9.05 10.16 -4.63
N ILE A 130 10.07 9.47 -4.12
CA ILE A 130 11.47 9.61 -4.58
C ILE A 130 12.03 8.33 -5.18
N GLY A 131 11.32 7.21 -5.01
CA GLY A 131 11.66 5.93 -5.62
C GLY A 131 10.60 4.86 -5.37
N LEU A 132 10.79 3.73 -6.03
CA LEU A 132 9.95 2.54 -5.93
C LEU A 132 10.83 1.40 -5.42
N MET A 133 10.32 0.62 -4.48
CA MET A 133 10.95 -0.60 -4.00
C MET A 133 10.12 -1.78 -4.51
N PRO A 134 10.54 -2.44 -5.62
CA PRO A 134 9.85 -3.63 -6.08
C PRO A 134 10.07 -4.75 -5.07
N MET A 135 9.00 -5.42 -4.71
CA MET A 135 9.03 -6.54 -3.78
C MET A 135 8.13 -7.65 -4.28
N LEU A 136 8.63 -8.88 -4.14
CA LEU A 136 7.86 -10.09 -4.39
C LEU A 136 7.60 -10.77 -3.04
N ASP A 137 6.33 -10.86 -2.64
CA ASP A 137 5.89 -11.71 -1.52
C ASP A 137 5.19 -12.94 -2.09
N GLN A 138 5.78 -14.12 -1.90
CA GLN A 138 5.20 -15.39 -2.34
C GLN A 138 4.85 -15.46 -3.84
N GLY A 139 5.55 -14.67 -4.66
CA GLY A 139 5.34 -14.59 -6.11
C GLY A 139 4.29 -13.57 -6.54
N GLU A 140 3.62 -12.91 -5.58
CA GLU A 140 2.74 -11.77 -5.82
C GLU A 140 3.53 -10.47 -5.71
N LYS A 141 3.15 -9.50 -6.53
CA LYS A 141 3.83 -8.22 -6.63
C LYS A 141 3.30 -7.26 -5.56
N ASP A 142 4.17 -6.86 -4.64
CA ASP A 142 3.87 -5.99 -3.50
C ASP A 142 4.83 -4.78 -3.49
N ASP A 143 4.77 -4.00 -4.57
CA ASP A 143 5.59 -2.81 -4.74
C ASP A 143 5.32 -1.79 -3.64
N LYS A 144 6.40 -1.18 -3.11
CA LYS A 144 6.29 -0.15 -2.08
C LYS A 144 6.87 1.17 -2.54
N ILE A 145 6.11 2.25 -2.37
CA ILE A 145 6.57 3.60 -2.70
C ILE A 145 7.51 4.08 -1.59
N ILE A 146 8.66 4.63 -1.95
CA ILE A 146 9.55 5.31 -1.02
C ILE A 146 9.32 6.82 -1.18
N ALA A 147 8.92 7.46 -0.10
CA ALA A 147 8.56 8.88 -0.09
C ALA A 147 9.24 9.65 1.05
N VAL A 148 9.35 10.97 0.90
CA VAL A 148 9.85 11.88 1.93
C VAL A 148 8.79 12.90 2.31
N CYS A 149 8.64 13.20 3.59
CA CYS A 149 7.68 14.20 4.06
C CYS A 149 8.01 15.58 3.45
N ALA A 150 7.05 16.19 2.78
CA ALA A 150 7.23 17.47 2.10
C ALA A 150 7.31 18.66 3.08
N ASP A 151 6.76 18.46 4.27
CA ASP A 151 6.70 19.45 5.34
C ASP A 151 7.82 19.27 6.39
N ASP A 152 8.71 18.28 6.21
CA ASP A 152 9.88 18.07 7.07
C ASP A 152 11.13 18.76 6.47
N PRO A 153 11.70 19.80 7.13
CA PRO A 153 12.87 20.52 6.64
C PRO A 153 14.10 19.64 6.38
N GLU A 154 14.26 18.56 7.14
CA GLU A 154 15.39 17.64 7.01
C GLU A 154 15.26 16.76 5.77
N PHE A 155 14.05 16.40 5.35
CA PHE A 155 13.84 15.43 4.26
C PHE A 155 13.28 16.04 2.98
N ARG A 156 12.63 17.20 3.04
CA ARG A 156 11.91 17.80 1.89
C ARG A 156 12.80 18.11 0.67
N HIS A 157 14.11 18.17 0.85
CA HIS A 157 15.06 18.48 -0.20
C HIS A 157 15.41 17.26 -1.06
N TYR A 158 15.11 16.05 -0.59
CA TYR A 158 15.35 14.84 -1.35
C TYR A 158 14.37 14.74 -2.53
N THR A 159 14.91 14.49 -3.72
CA THR A 159 14.14 14.36 -4.95
C THR A 159 14.33 13.01 -5.65
N SER A 160 15.39 12.29 -5.29
CA SER A 160 15.71 10.98 -5.85
C SER A 160 16.16 10.03 -4.75
N ILE A 161 15.80 8.74 -4.90
CA ILE A 161 16.22 7.68 -3.98
C ILE A 161 17.75 7.53 -3.87
N ASN A 162 18.48 7.92 -4.92
CA ASN A 162 19.95 7.87 -4.95
C ASN A 162 20.62 8.95 -4.10
N GLU A 163 19.88 9.98 -3.67
CA GLU A 163 20.37 11.00 -2.75
C GLU A 163 20.39 10.52 -1.30
N LEU A 164 19.69 9.41 -0.99
CA LEU A 164 19.72 8.81 0.33
C LEU A 164 21.06 8.11 0.60
N PRO A 165 21.57 8.16 1.84
CA PRO A 165 22.77 7.40 2.21
C PRO A 165 22.61 5.90 1.90
N PRO A 166 23.61 5.23 1.30
CA PRO A 166 23.50 3.82 0.92
C PRO A 166 23.13 2.89 2.08
N HIS A 167 23.61 3.21 3.28
CA HIS A 167 23.26 2.46 4.48
C HIS A 167 21.76 2.53 4.82
N ARG A 168 21.08 3.65 4.55
CA ARG A 168 19.63 3.82 4.76
C ARG A 168 18.84 2.89 3.84
N LEU A 169 19.24 2.79 2.56
CA LEU A 169 18.61 1.87 1.61
C LEU A 169 18.80 0.41 2.03
N GLN A 170 19.97 0.08 2.57
CA GLN A 170 20.24 -1.27 3.09
C GLN A 170 19.40 -1.60 4.33
N GLU A 171 19.24 -0.66 5.27
CA GLU A 171 18.35 -0.83 6.42
C GLU A 171 16.89 -1.07 6.00
N ILE A 172 16.39 -0.28 5.04
CA ILE A 172 15.02 -0.43 4.51
C ILE A 172 14.84 -1.81 3.86
N ARG A 173 15.76 -2.21 2.98
CA ARG A 173 15.75 -3.53 2.34
C ARG A 173 15.71 -4.63 3.38
N ARG A 174 16.61 -4.57 4.36
CA ARG A 174 16.72 -5.59 5.41
C ARG A 174 15.46 -5.69 6.26
N PHE A 175 14.83 -4.56 6.56
CA PHE A 175 13.58 -4.52 7.31
C PHE A 175 12.46 -5.31 6.63
N PHE A 176 12.25 -5.11 5.32
CA PHE A 176 11.18 -5.80 4.59
C PHE A 176 11.47 -7.28 4.36
N GLU A 177 12.74 -7.64 4.14
CA GLU A 177 13.17 -9.04 4.14
C GLU A 177 12.88 -9.69 5.51
N ASP A 178 13.27 -9.07 6.63
CA ASP A 178 13.14 -9.68 7.96
C ASP A 178 11.69 -9.68 8.52
N CYS A 179 10.91 -8.61 8.32
CA CYS A 179 9.57 -8.46 8.93
C CYS A 179 8.48 -9.30 8.28
N ILE A 180 8.67 -9.75 7.05
CA ILE A 180 7.70 -10.57 6.31
C ILE A 180 8.00 -12.08 6.48
N HIS A 181 9.11 -12.43 7.15
CA HIS A 181 9.47 -13.81 7.49
C HIS A 181 8.92 -14.42 8.82
N PRO A 182 7.93 -13.88 9.58
CA PRO A 182 7.64 -14.39 10.92
C PRO A 182 6.93 -15.75 10.95
N HIS A 183 6.49 -16.31 9.81
CA HIS A 183 5.85 -17.63 9.77
C HIS A 183 6.77 -18.82 9.47
N ALA A 184 8.07 -18.61 9.21
CA ALA A 184 8.97 -19.70 8.86
C ALA A 184 9.72 -20.32 10.06
N SER A 185 9.64 -19.76 11.27
CA SER A 185 10.62 -20.10 12.32
C SER A 185 10.11 -20.85 13.56
N PHE A 186 8.90 -21.42 13.60
CA PHE A 186 8.63 -22.35 14.72
C PHE A 186 7.68 -23.53 14.48
N ASN A 187 7.02 -23.66 13.33
CA ASN A 187 6.28 -24.89 13.04
C ASN A 187 6.21 -25.17 11.54
N LYS A 188 6.71 -26.36 11.19
CA LYS A 188 6.75 -27.03 9.88
C LYS A 188 7.86 -26.59 8.92
N LYS A 189 8.73 -27.58 8.67
CA LYS A 189 9.25 -27.96 7.35
C LYS A 189 8.21 -27.70 6.24
N ASN A 190 8.15 -26.48 5.72
CA ASN A 190 7.53 -26.17 4.44
C ASN A 190 8.47 -25.21 3.71
N GLU A 191 8.90 -25.70 2.56
CA GLU A 191 9.90 -25.13 1.67
C GLU A 191 9.38 -23.81 1.05
N ASN A 192 10.30 -22.87 0.78
CA ASN A 192 10.16 -21.79 -0.21
C ASN A 192 9.16 -20.63 0.02
N LYS A 193 9.03 -20.04 1.22
CA LYS A 193 8.50 -18.67 1.32
C LYS A 193 9.62 -17.65 1.15
N LYS A 194 9.98 -17.34 -0.10
CA LYS A 194 11.02 -16.36 -0.44
C LYS A 194 10.37 -14.98 -0.57
N VAL A 195 10.81 -14.02 0.23
CA VAL A 195 10.55 -12.60 0.04
C VAL A 195 11.79 -12.04 -0.63
N GLU A 196 11.63 -11.28 -1.71
CA GLU A 196 12.74 -10.73 -2.46
C GLU A 196 12.48 -9.25 -2.73
N VAL A 197 13.36 -8.41 -2.21
CA VAL A 197 13.41 -6.98 -2.53
C VAL A 197 14.35 -6.83 -3.72
N GLU A 198 13.87 -6.29 -4.83
CA GLU A 198 14.70 -6.06 -6.01
C GLU A 198 15.48 -4.75 -5.88
N GLU A 199 16.17 -4.31 -6.94
CA GLU A 199 16.83 -3.01 -6.94
C GLU A 199 15.82 -1.86 -6.83
N PHE A 200 16.18 -0.84 -6.06
CA PHE A 200 15.36 0.36 -5.94
C PHE A 200 15.29 1.08 -7.29
N LEU A 201 14.08 1.39 -7.74
CA LEU A 201 13.81 2.09 -8.99
C LEU A 201 13.62 3.60 -8.74
N PRO A 202 13.86 4.45 -9.74
CA PRO A 202 13.84 5.89 -9.57
C PRO A 202 12.41 6.45 -9.39
N ALA A 203 12.31 7.75 -9.09
CA ALA A 203 11.05 8.42 -8.79
C ALA A 203 10.01 8.32 -9.92
N GLU A 204 10.45 8.27 -11.18
CA GLU A 204 9.58 8.12 -12.34
C GLU A 204 8.81 6.79 -12.30
N ALA A 205 9.50 5.69 -11.94
CA ALA A 205 8.87 4.39 -11.79
C ALA A 205 7.82 4.38 -10.67
N ALA A 206 8.10 5.10 -9.57
CA ALA A 206 7.14 5.28 -8.48
C ALA A 206 5.88 6.03 -8.93
N ILE A 207 6.07 7.12 -9.68
CA ILE A 207 4.95 7.91 -10.22
C ILE A 207 4.09 7.07 -11.16
N ASP A 208 4.69 6.27 -12.03
CA ASP A 208 3.96 5.43 -12.97
C ASP A 208 3.23 4.28 -12.26
N ALA A 209 3.81 3.69 -11.22
CA ALA A 209 3.13 2.72 -10.36
C ALA A 209 1.92 3.33 -9.64
N ILE A 210 2.04 4.57 -9.12
CA ILE A 210 0.92 5.28 -8.49
C ILE A 210 -0.21 5.51 -9.49
N LYS A 211 0.10 6.00 -10.70
CA LYS A 211 -0.92 6.23 -11.75
C LYS A 211 -1.64 4.95 -12.12
N TYR A 212 -0.88 3.87 -12.35
CA TYR A 212 -1.45 2.56 -12.67
C TYR A 212 -2.41 2.09 -11.57
N SER A 213 -2.00 2.23 -10.31
CA SER A 213 -2.82 1.89 -9.15
C SER A 213 -4.08 2.76 -9.01
N MET A 214 -4.01 4.04 -9.41
CA MET A 214 -5.18 4.92 -9.50
C MET A 214 -6.15 4.48 -10.59
N ASP A 215 -5.65 4.04 -11.75
CA ASP A 215 -6.49 3.55 -12.86
C ASP A 215 -7.21 2.25 -12.49
N LEU A 216 -6.52 1.35 -11.78
CA LEU A 216 -7.13 0.14 -11.20
C LEU A 216 -8.24 0.50 -10.21
N TYR A 217 -7.97 1.44 -9.29
CA TYR A 217 -8.96 1.92 -8.34
C TYR A 217 -10.19 2.54 -9.05
N ALA A 218 -9.98 3.36 -10.07
CA ALA A 218 -11.07 3.95 -10.85
C ALA A 218 -11.94 2.89 -11.52
N SER A 219 -11.32 1.85 -12.08
CA SER A 219 -12.01 0.71 -12.68
C SER A 219 -12.82 -0.05 -11.63
N TYR A 220 -12.22 -0.33 -10.47
CA TYR A 220 -12.89 -0.97 -9.32
C TYR A 220 -14.13 -0.20 -8.86
N ILE A 221 -14.06 1.13 -8.77
CA ILE A 221 -15.21 1.97 -8.40
C ILE A 221 -16.32 1.89 -9.47
N ILE A 222 -15.97 1.96 -10.75
CA ILE A 222 -16.96 1.88 -11.84
C ILE A 222 -17.65 0.51 -11.84
N GLU A 223 -16.91 -0.57 -11.68
CA GLU A 223 -17.46 -1.93 -11.62
C GLU A 223 -18.37 -2.12 -10.41
N SER A 224 -17.93 -1.60 -9.25
CA SER A 224 -18.75 -1.62 -8.04
C SER A 224 -20.08 -0.90 -8.28
N LEU A 225 -20.07 0.28 -8.89
CA LEU A 225 -21.27 1.07 -9.17
C LEU A 225 -22.22 0.47 -10.22
N ARG A 226 -21.78 -0.52 -11.01
CA ARG A 226 -22.61 -1.19 -12.03
C ARG A 226 -23.46 -2.33 -11.47
N GLN A 227 -23.14 -2.82 -10.27
CA GLN A 227 -23.87 -3.89 -9.58
C GLN A 227 -25.03 -3.34 -8.76
#